data_AF-A0A5S5DSX3-F1
#
_entry.id   AF-A0A5S5DSX3-F1
#
_cell.length_a   1.000
_cell.length_b   1.000
_cell.length_c   1.000
_cell.angle_alpha   90.00
_cell.angle_beta   90.00
_cell.angle_gamma   90.00
#
_symmetry.space_group_name_H-M   'P 1'
#
loop_
_entity.id
_entity.type
_entity.pdbx_description
1 polymer ?
#
loop_
_entity_poly.entity_id
_entity_poly.type
_entity_poly.pdbx_seq_one_letter_code
_entity_poly.pdbx_strand_id
1 'polypeptide(L)'
;MKLFRSLLYILLLVVIVACVISSKTITKNSSKTNQSKKLKERYLFKKEPGKFYFTVLQLNDVYEIAPIQGGKYGGMARVETVHQELLNENPNTMLVLAGDFLNPSLLGTIKVDGERVRGKQMVEVMNTMNFDLVTFGNHEFDLSYNQLQNRLNESDFEWVSANVLHNKEGKSHYFHKIKDGKKEALNDSYIQEFYNGKNSLKVGFISVCLPSNPRSYVTYNDIYIEAERSYNEIKNQVDVVLGLTHVKIEEDREIAKMLPNLPLIMGGHEHTNNYETIGNVKIAKADANAKTVYIHRFEYDPLTKNTKLKSELKTIDDSILDDERVGGVVNKWQKILKTKIKEVVSNPEEVIYVAKEPLDARDTPVRSQQTNIGELIARAMSFAYKDKVDCALINGGSIRIDDVLTGEIDAVDIFRVLPYGGSILKIDIKGSLLNQVLDYGAKAVGTGAYLQHYDVSKVGEKWRVKNKPIEDNKTYSVAISDYLIKGFDIPFLKESNTEVIKVYIPKPEELAYDIRRAIIQYLKNQ
;
A
#
# COMPACT_ATOMS: atom_id res chain seq x y z
N MET A 1 10.00 -74.91 16.01
CA MET A 1 8.60 -74.40 16.08
C MET A 1 8.43 -73.05 16.79
N LYS A 2 9.20 -72.69 17.83
CA LYS A 2 9.06 -71.38 18.52
C LYS A 2 9.57 -70.15 17.72
N LEU A 3 10.66 -70.28 16.95
CA LEU A 3 11.16 -69.18 16.11
C LEU A 3 10.20 -68.78 14.97
N PHE A 4 9.52 -69.75 14.35
CA PHE A 4 8.59 -69.50 13.24
C PHE A 4 7.33 -68.73 13.67
N ARG A 5 6.85 -68.94 14.91
CA ARG A 5 5.71 -68.17 15.45
C ARG A 5 6.09 -66.70 15.71
N SER A 6 7.30 -66.44 16.21
CA SER A 6 7.74 -65.06 16.50
C SER A 6 7.94 -64.22 15.24
N LEU A 7 8.42 -64.82 14.15
CA LEU A 7 8.59 -64.14 12.87
C LEU A 7 7.24 -63.76 12.24
N LEU A 8 6.22 -64.63 12.39
CA LEU A 8 4.88 -64.39 11.87
C LEU A 8 4.18 -63.23 12.59
N TYR A 9 4.37 -63.09 13.91
CA TYR A 9 3.80 -61.97 14.68
C TYR A 9 4.44 -60.63 14.31
N ILE A 10 5.76 -60.59 14.07
CA ILE A 10 6.45 -59.36 13.65
C ILE A 10 6.01 -58.94 12.24
N LEU A 11 5.88 -59.90 11.31
CA LEU A 11 5.39 -59.61 9.97
C LEU A 11 3.95 -59.10 9.97
N LEU A 12 3.07 -59.68 10.81
CA LEU A 12 1.68 -59.24 10.96
C LEU A 12 1.59 -57.83 11.55
N LEU A 13 2.43 -57.51 12.54
CA LEU A 13 2.47 -56.17 13.16
C LEU A 13 2.95 -55.10 12.17
N VAL A 14 3.96 -55.40 11.35
CA VAL A 14 4.47 -54.49 10.32
C VAL A 14 3.42 -54.24 9.23
N VAL A 15 2.68 -55.26 8.81
CA VAL A 15 1.59 -55.11 7.82
C VAL A 15 0.43 -54.28 8.38
N ILE A 16 0.05 -54.47 9.65
CA ILE A 16 -1.01 -53.68 10.30
C ILE A 16 -0.57 -52.22 10.47
N VAL A 17 0.66 -51.95 10.92
CA VAL A 17 1.18 -50.58 11.06
C VAL A 17 1.28 -49.90 9.69
N ALA A 18 1.74 -50.59 8.64
CA ALA A 18 1.76 -50.06 7.28
C ALA A 18 0.35 -49.76 6.73
N CYS A 19 -0.64 -50.62 7.02
CA CYS A 19 -2.04 -50.37 6.65
C CYS A 19 -2.67 -49.20 7.42
N VAL A 20 -2.32 -49.01 8.69
CA VAL A 20 -2.82 -47.88 9.50
C VAL A 20 -2.18 -46.56 9.07
N ILE A 21 -0.90 -46.56 8.69
CA ILE A 21 -0.22 -45.37 8.15
C ILE A 21 -0.75 -45.03 6.76
N SER A 22 -0.94 -46.04 5.89
CA SER A 22 -1.54 -45.87 4.56
C SER A 22 -2.96 -45.33 4.65
N SER A 23 -3.83 -45.90 5.50
CA SER A 23 -5.20 -45.43 5.69
C SER A 23 -5.29 -44.02 6.29
N LYS A 24 -4.41 -43.65 7.23
CA LYS A 24 -4.32 -42.26 7.76
C LYS A 24 -3.84 -41.25 6.70
N THR A 25 -2.96 -41.67 5.80
CA THR A 25 -2.47 -40.83 4.70
C THR A 25 -3.52 -40.67 3.61
N ILE A 26 -4.23 -41.75 3.27
CA ILE A 26 -5.36 -41.74 2.31
C ILE A 26 -6.52 -40.89 2.84
N THR A 27 -6.86 -40.97 4.12
CA THR A 27 -7.93 -40.15 4.73
C THR A 27 -7.56 -38.66 4.84
N LYS A 28 -6.31 -38.32 5.16
CA LYS A 28 -5.84 -36.91 5.08
C LYS A 28 -5.87 -36.38 3.65
N ASN A 29 -5.42 -37.16 2.66
CA ASN A 29 -5.45 -36.75 1.26
C ASN A 29 -6.88 -36.64 0.70
N SER A 30 -7.80 -37.54 1.09
CA SER A 30 -9.21 -37.47 0.67
C SER A 30 -9.94 -36.28 1.32
N SER A 31 -9.60 -35.92 2.56
CA SER A 31 -10.17 -34.74 3.23
C SER A 31 -9.72 -33.42 2.59
N LYS A 32 -8.43 -33.29 2.25
CA LYS A 32 -7.88 -32.12 1.53
C LYS A 32 -8.43 -31.99 0.11
N THR A 33 -8.57 -33.10 -0.62
CA THR A 33 -9.16 -33.09 -1.98
C THR A 33 -10.65 -32.77 -1.95
N ASN A 34 -11.41 -33.28 -0.98
CA ASN A 34 -12.83 -32.92 -0.83
C ASN A 34 -13.00 -31.45 -0.42
N GLN A 35 -12.14 -30.91 0.45
CA GLN A 35 -12.18 -29.50 0.84
C GLN A 35 -11.82 -28.58 -0.33
N SER A 36 -10.76 -28.89 -1.09
CA SER A 36 -10.38 -28.18 -2.32
C SER A 36 -11.48 -28.22 -3.39
N LYS A 37 -12.12 -29.38 -3.58
CA LYS A 37 -13.24 -29.54 -4.53
C LYS A 37 -14.46 -28.71 -4.14
N LYS A 38 -14.80 -28.70 -2.83
CA LYS A 38 -15.92 -27.92 -2.29
C LYS A 38 -15.67 -26.40 -2.32
N LEU A 39 -14.41 -25.98 -2.16
CA LEU A 39 -13.97 -24.59 -2.36
C LEU A 39 -14.08 -24.17 -3.83
N LYS A 40 -13.68 -25.03 -4.77
CA LYS A 40 -13.86 -24.77 -6.22
C LYS A 40 -15.34 -24.63 -6.60
N GLU A 41 -16.23 -25.48 -6.07
CA GLU A 41 -17.68 -25.38 -6.33
C GLU A 41 -18.31 -24.09 -5.76
N ARG A 42 -17.76 -23.54 -4.67
CA ARG A 42 -18.25 -22.30 -4.06
C ARG A 42 -18.08 -21.11 -5.00
N TYR A 43 -16.91 -20.95 -5.60
CA TYR A 43 -16.55 -19.74 -6.36
C TYR A 43 -16.65 -19.88 -7.87
N LEU A 44 -16.65 -21.10 -8.40
CA LEU A 44 -16.81 -21.33 -9.85
C LEU A 44 -18.28 -21.41 -10.25
N PHE A 45 -18.60 -20.91 -11.44
CA PHE A 45 -19.87 -21.18 -12.09
C PHE A 45 -19.81 -22.49 -12.86
N LYS A 46 -20.94 -23.20 -12.91
CA LYS A 46 -21.13 -24.26 -13.88
C LYS A 46 -21.37 -23.60 -15.23
N LYS A 47 -20.46 -23.78 -16.20
CA LYS A 47 -20.57 -23.16 -17.52
C LYS A 47 -21.79 -23.71 -18.27
N GLU A 48 -22.65 -22.81 -18.73
CA GLU A 48 -23.84 -23.10 -19.53
C GLU A 48 -23.69 -22.52 -20.94
N PRO A 49 -24.16 -23.23 -22.00
CA PRO A 49 -24.12 -22.71 -23.36
C PRO A 49 -24.87 -21.39 -23.50
N GLY A 50 -24.32 -20.47 -24.31
CA GLY A 50 -24.94 -19.17 -24.60
C GLY A 50 -24.73 -18.08 -23.55
N LYS A 51 -24.20 -18.41 -22.37
CA LYS A 51 -23.84 -17.42 -21.33
C LYS A 51 -22.40 -16.96 -21.45
N PHE A 52 -22.10 -15.77 -20.94
CA PHE A 52 -20.75 -15.24 -20.88
C PHE A 52 -20.15 -15.42 -19.48
N TYR A 53 -18.86 -15.71 -19.45
CA TYR A 53 -18.09 -15.87 -18.23
C TYR A 53 -16.80 -15.08 -18.34
N PHE A 54 -16.58 -14.17 -17.40
CA PHE A 54 -15.34 -13.39 -17.30
C PHE A 54 -14.89 -13.29 -15.85
N THR A 55 -13.61 -13.04 -15.67
CA THR A 55 -12.95 -12.95 -14.37
C THR A 55 -12.23 -11.61 -14.28
N VAL A 56 -12.28 -10.98 -13.11
CA VAL A 56 -11.47 -9.79 -12.79
C VAL A 56 -10.68 -10.09 -11.53
N LEU A 57 -9.35 -10.06 -11.65
CA LEU A 57 -8.41 -10.10 -10.54
C LEU A 57 -8.12 -8.66 -10.10
N GLN A 58 -8.64 -8.28 -8.92
CA GLN A 58 -8.52 -6.94 -8.36
C GLN A 58 -7.38 -6.86 -7.35
N LEU A 59 -6.56 -5.82 -7.50
CA LEU A 59 -5.63 -5.30 -6.52
C LEU A 59 -5.95 -3.83 -6.19
N ASN A 60 -5.40 -3.33 -5.08
CA ASN A 60 -5.42 -1.93 -4.68
C ASN A 60 -4.26 -1.66 -3.70
N ASP A 61 -3.83 -0.40 -3.59
CA ASP A 61 -2.88 0.07 -2.57
C ASP A 61 -1.60 -0.78 -2.50
N VAL A 62 -0.93 -0.98 -3.64
CA VAL A 62 0.28 -1.83 -3.72
C VAL A 62 1.52 -0.96 -3.77
N TYR A 63 2.25 -0.86 -2.66
CA TYR A 63 3.43 -0.01 -2.56
C TYR A 63 4.75 -0.74 -2.76
N GLU A 64 4.80 -2.03 -2.40
CA GLU A 64 5.99 -2.85 -2.55
C GLU A 64 5.79 -3.95 -3.59
N ILE A 65 6.74 -4.07 -4.52
CA ILE A 65 6.73 -5.10 -5.56
C ILE A 65 7.13 -6.48 -5.03
N ALA A 66 7.87 -6.53 -3.92
CA ALA A 66 8.36 -7.73 -3.28
C ALA A 66 7.50 -8.10 -2.06
N PRO A 67 7.53 -9.37 -1.64
CA PRO A 67 6.89 -9.78 -0.39
C PRO A 67 7.35 -8.94 0.82
N ILE A 68 6.42 -8.67 1.73
CA ILE A 68 6.64 -7.92 2.98
C ILE A 68 6.61 -8.86 4.20
N GLN A 69 6.88 -8.32 5.39
CA GLN A 69 6.86 -9.05 6.67
C GLN A 69 7.75 -10.30 6.64
N GLY A 70 9.04 -10.11 6.36
CA GLY A 70 10.02 -11.20 6.27
C GLY A 70 9.78 -12.17 5.10
N GLY A 71 9.08 -11.72 4.06
CA GLY A 71 8.79 -12.53 2.88
C GLY A 71 7.47 -13.31 2.92
N LYS A 72 6.70 -13.15 4.00
CA LYS A 72 5.53 -13.98 4.28
C LYS A 72 4.31 -13.65 3.43
N TYR A 73 4.07 -12.38 3.11
CA TYR A 73 2.86 -11.95 2.41
C TYR A 73 3.13 -11.04 1.23
N GLY A 74 2.20 -11.04 0.27
CA GLY A 74 2.27 -10.21 -0.93
C GLY A 74 3.36 -10.65 -1.89
N GLY A 75 3.77 -9.71 -2.75
CA GLY A 75 4.73 -9.92 -3.82
C GLY A 75 4.06 -10.10 -5.18
N MET A 76 4.41 -9.22 -6.11
CA MET A 76 3.78 -9.18 -7.44
C MET A 76 4.09 -10.42 -8.29
N ALA A 77 5.22 -11.09 -8.04
CA ALA A 77 5.55 -12.36 -8.69
C ALA A 77 4.59 -13.50 -8.29
N ARG A 78 4.13 -13.53 -7.03
CA ARG A 78 3.12 -14.50 -6.57
C ARG A 78 1.72 -14.16 -7.10
N VAL A 79 1.40 -12.87 -7.17
CA VAL A 79 0.17 -12.39 -7.81
C VAL A 79 0.14 -12.86 -9.27
N GLU A 80 1.26 -12.75 -9.99
CA GLU A 80 1.34 -13.21 -11.38
C GLU A 80 1.09 -14.71 -11.50
N THR A 81 1.61 -15.52 -10.57
CA THR A 81 1.29 -16.96 -10.56
C THR A 81 -0.21 -17.21 -10.44
N VAL A 82 -0.90 -16.50 -9.54
CA VAL A 82 -2.37 -16.56 -9.43
C VAL A 82 -3.04 -16.06 -10.71
N HIS A 83 -2.55 -14.98 -11.31
CA HIS A 83 -3.07 -14.45 -12.57
C HIS A 83 -2.97 -15.47 -13.71
N GLN A 84 -1.83 -16.15 -13.86
CA GLN A 84 -1.63 -17.20 -14.85
C GLN A 84 -2.53 -18.42 -14.59
N GLU A 85 -2.76 -18.79 -13.32
CA GLU A 85 -3.75 -19.82 -12.97
C GLU A 85 -5.17 -19.43 -13.42
N LEU A 86 -5.55 -18.15 -13.25
CA LEU A 86 -6.86 -17.64 -13.65
C LEU A 86 -7.02 -17.52 -15.17
N LEU A 87 -5.98 -17.13 -15.90
CA LEU A 87 -5.99 -17.13 -17.37
C LEU A 87 -6.18 -18.55 -17.92
N ASN A 88 -5.55 -19.55 -17.29
CA ASN A 88 -5.75 -20.96 -17.64
C ASN A 88 -7.17 -21.45 -17.28
N GLU A 89 -7.78 -20.93 -16.22
CA GLU A 89 -9.17 -21.22 -15.83
C GLU A 89 -10.19 -20.58 -16.81
N ASN A 90 -9.92 -19.33 -17.20
CA ASN A 90 -10.76 -18.54 -18.08
C ASN A 90 -9.92 -17.52 -18.87
N PRO A 91 -9.82 -17.62 -20.22
CA PRO A 91 -9.07 -16.65 -21.01
C PRO A 91 -9.71 -15.25 -21.01
N ASN A 92 -11.00 -15.13 -20.67
CA ASN A 92 -11.64 -13.85 -20.39
C ASN A 92 -11.32 -13.39 -18.95
N THR A 93 -10.03 -13.19 -18.65
CA THR A 93 -9.58 -12.70 -17.33
C THR A 93 -8.92 -11.34 -17.52
N MET A 94 -9.28 -10.39 -16.66
CA MET A 94 -8.60 -9.11 -16.55
C MET A 94 -7.85 -9.00 -15.22
N LEU A 95 -6.73 -8.29 -15.24
CA LEU A 95 -5.94 -7.88 -14.10
C LEU A 95 -6.05 -6.36 -13.92
N VAL A 96 -6.60 -5.93 -12.78
CA VAL A 96 -6.91 -4.51 -12.52
C VAL A 96 -6.33 -4.00 -11.21
N LEU A 97 -6.03 -2.71 -11.13
CA LEU A 97 -5.52 -2.05 -9.92
C LEU A 97 -6.30 -0.78 -9.59
N ALA A 98 -6.93 -0.76 -8.42
CA ALA A 98 -7.73 0.36 -7.93
C ALA A 98 -6.87 1.46 -7.26
N GLY A 99 -5.88 2.01 -7.96
CA GLY A 99 -5.04 3.13 -7.51
C GLY A 99 -4.00 2.84 -6.42
N ASP A 100 -3.16 3.84 -6.15
CA ASP A 100 -2.11 3.86 -5.12
C ASP A 100 -1.03 2.80 -5.30
N PHE A 101 -0.18 3.00 -6.31
CA PHE A 101 0.93 2.09 -6.60
C PHE A 101 2.24 2.76 -7.04
N LEU A 102 2.23 4.05 -7.38
CA LEU A 102 3.46 4.78 -7.73
C LEU A 102 4.25 5.26 -6.50
N ASN A 103 3.58 5.45 -5.36
CA ASN A 103 4.11 5.96 -4.09
C ASN A 103 3.25 5.37 -2.94
N PRO A 104 3.74 5.25 -1.68
CA PRO A 104 5.03 5.65 -1.13
C PRO A 104 6.10 4.54 -1.06
N SER A 105 6.20 3.69 -2.09
CA SER A 105 7.25 2.66 -2.23
C SER A 105 8.65 3.12 -1.79
N LEU A 106 9.32 2.31 -0.95
CA LEU A 106 10.70 2.57 -0.54
C LEU A 106 11.63 2.63 -1.75
N LEU A 107 11.49 1.69 -2.68
CA LEU A 107 12.23 1.69 -3.94
C LEU A 107 12.04 2.99 -4.73
N GLY A 108 10.83 3.55 -4.70
CA GLY A 108 10.50 4.82 -5.33
C GLY A 108 11.35 6.00 -4.83
N THR A 109 11.91 5.90 -3.63
CA THR A 109 12.75 6.95 -3.03
C THR A 109 14.23 6.80 -3.38
N ILE A 110 14.68 5.65 -3.84
CA ILE A 110 16.09 5.43 -4.20
C ILE A 110 16.44 6.18 -5.49
N LYS A 111 17.70 6.61 -5.59
CA LYS A 111 18.27 7.11 -6.84
C LYS A 111 19.00 6.01 -7.61
N VAL A 112 18.70 5.89 -8.89
CA VAL A 112 19.41 5.06 -9.88
C VAL A 112 19.82 5.99 -11.01
N ASP A 113 21.10 5.98 -11.37
CA ASP A 113 21.66 6.85 -12.42
C ASP A 113 21.37 8.35 -12.23
N GLY A 114 21.35 8.80 -10.97
CA GLY A 114 21.11 10.20 -10.59
C GLY A 114 19.64 10.58 -10.40
N GLU A 115 18.70 9.78 -10.88
CA GLU A 115 17.25 10.05 -10.79
C GLU A 115 16.55 9.16 -9.78
N ARG A 116 15.52 9.68 -9.10
CA ARG A 116 14.71 8.86 -8.20
C ARG A 116 13.82 7.92 -9.00
N VAL A 117 13.73 6.65 -8.57
CA VAL A 117 12.96 5.61 -9.29
C VAL A 117 11.48 5.99 -9.46
N ARG A 118 10.85 6.53 -8.40
CA ARG A 118 9.49 7.13 -8.42
C ARG A 118 8.48 6.36 -9.27
N GLY A 119 8.19 5.12 -8.86
CA GLY A 119 7.18 4.27 -9.48
C GLY A 119 7.65 3.49 -10.72
N LYS A 120 8.82 3.79 -11.29
CA LYS A 120 9.35 3.09 -12.46
C LYS A 120 9.47 1.58 -12.23
N GLN A 121 9.87 1.18 -11.02
CA GLN A 121 9.94 -0.22 -10.62
C GLN A 121 8.59 -0.92 -10.66
N MET A 122 7.52 -0.21 -10.27
CA MET A 122 6.18 -0.75 -10.24
C MET A 122 5.62 -0.86 -11.66
N VAL A 123 5.75 0.20 -12.47
CA VAL A 123 5.34 0.19 -13.87
C VAL A 123 6.03 -0.93 -14.66
N GLU A 124 7.33 -1.14 -14.47
CA GLU A 124 8.04 -2.24 -15.14
C GLU A 124 7.51 -3.63 -14.76
N VAL A 125 7.22 -3.85 -13.47
CA VAL A 125 6.60 -5.09 -12.98
C VAL A 125 5.19 -5.27 -13.56
N MET A 126 4.38 -4.22 -13.56
CA MET A 126 3.00 -4.26 -14.06
C MET A 126 2.93 -4.45 -15.58
N ASN A 127 3.82 -3.82 -16.35
CA ASN A 127 3.95 -4.09 -17.78
C ASN A 127 4.34 -5.54 -18.03
N THR A 128 5.27 -6.07 -17.22
CA THR A 128 5.63 -7.49 -17.29
C THR A 128 4.37 -8.34 -17.02
N MET A 129 3.58 -8.06 -16.00
CA MET A 129 2.34 -8.81 -15.71
C MET A 129 1.24 -8.65 -16.78
N ASN A 130 1.39 -7.75 -17.76
CA ASN A 130 0.36 -7.37 -18.71
C ASN A 130 -0.94 -6.93 -18.00
N PHE A 131 -0.84 -5.98 -17.07
CA PHE A 131 -2.04 -5.35 -16.49
C PHE A 131 -2.97 -4.82 -17.58
N ASP A 132 -4.28 -4.88 -17.35
CA ASP A 132 -5.26 -4.39 -18.31
C ASP A 132 -5.66 -2.95 -18.01
N LEU A 133 -6.07 -2.69 -16.75
CA LEU A 133 -6.72 -1.44 -16.37
C LEU A 133 -6.33 -0.99 -14.97
N VAL A 134 -6.03 0.30 -14.83
CA VAL A 134 -5.78 0.94 -13.54
C VAL A 134 -6.56 2.25 -13.44
N THR A 135 -6.81 2.69 -12.21
CA THR A 135 -7.23 4.06 -11.91
C THR A 135 -6.12 4.81 -11.17
N PHE A 136 -6.21 6.13 -11.13
CA PHE A 136 -5.49 6.93 -10.14
C PHE A 136 -6.00 6.63 -8.73
N GLY A 137 -5.08 6.58 -7.78
CA GLY A 137 -5.28 6.91 -6.38
C GLY A 137 -4.60 8.22 -6.01
N ASN A 138 -4.69 8.60 -4.73
CA ASN A 138 -4.15 9.88 -4.28
C ASN A 138 -2.61 9.92 -4.32
N HIS A 139 -1.93 8.79 -4.11
CA HIS A 139 -0.48 8.74 -4.04
C HIS A 139 0.21 8.79 -5.42
N GLU A 140 -0.51 8.60 -6.53
CA GLU A 140 0.02 8.92 -7.87
C GLU A 140 0.43 10.40 -7.98
N PHE A 141 -0.25 11.30 -7.26
CA PHE A 141 -0.01 12.74 -7.27
C PHE A 141 1.01 13.21 -6.23
N ASP A 142 1.66 12.30 -5.52
CA ASP A 142 2.85 12.65 -4.73
C ASP A 142 4.10 12.88 -5.58
N LEU A 143 4.08 12.37 -6.81
CA LEU A 143 5.11 12.62 -7.80
C LEU A 143 5.01 14.06 -8.32
N SER A 144 6.10 14.61 -8.86
CA SER A 144 5.97 15.80 -9.68
C SER A 144 5.22 15.46 -10.98
N TYR A 145 4.60 16.44 -11.62
CA TYR A 145 3.93 16.23 -12.92
C TYR A 145 4.83 15.51 -13.94
N ASN A 146 6.10 15.91 -14.07
CA ASN A 146 7.02 15.29 -15.01
C ASN A 146 7.30 13.82 -14.66
N GLN A 147 7.39 13.48 -13.37
CA GLN A 147 7.59 12.10 -12.94
C GLN A 147 6.35 11.26 -13.22
N LEU A 148 5.15 11.76 -12.91
CA LEU A 148 3.89 11.10 -13.23
C LEU A 148 3.73 10.91 -14.74
N GLN A 149 4.00 11.95 -15.53
CA GLN A 149 3.94 11.89 -17.00
C GLN A 149 4.88 10.81 -17.56
N ASN A 150 6.08 10.65 -17.01
CA ASN A 150 6.99 9.57 -17.40
C ASN A 150 6.38 8.19 -17.09
N ARG A 151 5.76 8.01 -15.92
CA ARG A 151 5.08 6.74 -15.56
C ARG A 151 3.90 6.43 -16.49
N LEU A 152 3.10 7.44 -16.84
CA LEU A 152 2.01 7.28 -17.81
C LEU A 152 2.54 6.84 -19.18
N ASN A 153 3.62 7.47 -19.66
CA ASN A 153 4.23 7.12 -20.95
C ASN A 153 4.83 5.70 -20.96
N GLU A 154 5.43 5.31 -19.84
CA GLU A 154 6.02 3.98 -19.65
C GLU A 154 4.97 2.88 -19.46
N SER A 155 3.70 3.20 -19.17
CA SER A 155 2.67 2.21 -18.88
C SER A 155 2.14 1.51 -20.14
N ASP A 156 2.14 0.18 -20.15
CA ASP A 156 1.55 -0.63 -21.22
C ASP A 156 0.06 -0.96 -21.00
N PHE A 157 -0.43 -0.70 -19.80
CA PHE A 157 -1.81 -0.86 -19.36
C PHE A 157 -2.63 0.43 -19.51
N GLU A 158 -3.96 0.31 -19.52
CA GLU A 158 -4.87 1.44 -19.62
C GLU A 158 -5.12 2.14 -18.29
N TRP A 159 -5.29 3.46 -18.35
CA TRP A 159 -5.62 4.30 -17.21
C TRP A 159 -7.00 4.91 -17.43
N VAL A 160 -7.84 4.87 -16.38
CA VAL A 160 -9.19 5.41 -16.41
C VAL A 160 -9.42 6.37 -15.23
N SER A 161 -10.04 7.53 -15.50
CA SER A 161 -10.46 8.46 -14.45
C SER A 161 -11.46 9.49 -14.95
N ALA A 162 -12.64 9.55 -14.33
CA ALA A 162 -13.70 10.51 -14.68
C ALA A 162 -13.47 11.91 -14.10
N ASN A 163 -12.90 11.99 -12.89
CA ASN A 163 -12.90 13.23 -12.11
C ASN A 163 -11.53 13.88 -11.93
N VAL A 164 -10.44 13.17 -12.24
CA VAL A 164 -9.08 13.70 -12.05
C VAL A 164 -8.47 14.15 -13.37
N LEU A 165 -8.24 15.47 -13.45
CA LEU A 165 -7.79 16.14 -14.66
C LEU A 165 -6.46 16.86 -14.42
N HIS A 166 -5.65 16.97 -15.46
CA HIS A 166 -4.46 17.80 -15.46
C HIS A 166 -4.85 19.27 -15.54
N ASN A 167 -4.48 20.04 -14.52
CA ASN A 167 -4.59 21.49 -14.52
C ASN A 167 -3.39 22.11 -15.22
N LYS A 168 -3.61 22.64 -16.42
CA LYS A 168 -2.62 23.42 -17.16
C LYS A 168 -3.10 24.86 -17.26
N GLU A 169 -2.45 25.75 -16.50
CA GLU A 169 -2.72 27.20 -16.52
C GLU A 169 -4.19 27.53 -16.21
N GLY A 170 -4.80 26.82 -15.25
CA GLY A 170 -6.19 27.01 -14.84
C GLY A 170 -7.21 26.34 -15.75
N LYS A 171 -6.78 25.56 -16.75
CA LYS A 171 -7.65 24.78 -17.64
C LYS A 171 -7.49 23.29 -17.35
N SER A 172 -8.62 22.60 -17.22
CA SER A 172 -8.66 21.16 -17.02
C SER A 172 -8.55 20.42 -18.36
N HIS A 173 -7.62 19.47 -18.41
CA HIS A 173 -7.42 18.56 -19.53
C HIS A 173 -7.33 17.13 -19.01
N TYR A 174 -7.73 16.14 -19.79
CA TYR A 174 -7.35 14.77 -19.47
C TYR A 174 -5.81 14.66 -19.42
N PHE A 175 -5.32 13.88 -18.46
CA PHE A 175 -3.95 13.37 -18.53
C PHE A 175 -3.77 12.59 -19.84
N HIS A 176 -2.52 12.30 -20.22
CA HIS A 176 -2.25 11.64 -21.48
C HIS A 176 -1.02 10.75 -21.38
N LYS A 177 -0.93 9.78 -22.28
CA LYS A 177 0.29 9.05 -22.59
C LYS A 177 0.95 9.66 -23.82
N ILE A 178 2.27 9.53 -23.90
CA ILE A 178 3.05 9.80 -25.10
C ILE A 178 3.74 8.48 -25.49
N LYS A 179 3.24 7.84 -26.55
CA LYS A 179 3.83 6.62 -27.12
C LYS A 179 4.25 6.88 -28.56
N ASP A 180 5.50 6.56 -28.89
CA ASP A 180 6.07 6.80 -30.23
C ASP A 180 5.86 8.22 -30.78
N GLY A 181 5.94 9.23 -29.88
CA GLY A 181 5.72 10.63 -30.21
C GLY A 181 4.25 11.05 -30.39
N LYS A 182 3.30 10.12 -30.27
CA LYS A 182 1.86 10.41 -30.32
C LYS A 182 1.30 10.63 -28.93
N LYS A 183 0.48 11.68 -28.81
CA LYS A 183 -0.21 12.05 -27.58
C LYS A 183 -1.60 11.42 -27.58
N GLU A 184 -1.89 10.61 -26.57
CA GLU A 184 -3.15 9.91 -26.38
C GLU A 184 -3.76 10.30 -25.04
N ALA A 185 -4.92 10.97 -25.06
CA ALA A 185 -5.62 11.33 -23.83
C ALA A 185 -6.05 10.07 -23.07
N LEU A 186 -5.98 10.10 -21.75
CA LEU A 186 -6.59 9.08 -20.91
C LEU A 186 -8.11 9.14 -21.04
N ASN A 187 -8.73 8.00 -20.86
CA ASN A 187 -10.17 7.88 -20.97
C ASN A 187 -10.84 8.14 -19.61
N ASP A 188 -12.02 8.72 -19.66
CA ASP A 188 -12.93 8.88 -18.53
C ASP A 188 -13.48 7.52 -18.06
N SER A 189 -13.84 6.68 -19.02
CA SER A 189 -14.35 5.32 -18.85
C SER A 189 -13.61 4.35 -19.77
N TYR A 190 -13.70 3.05 -19.47
CA TYR A 190 -13.07 2.01 -20.28
C TYR A 190 -14.09 0.92 -20.65
N ILE A 191 -14.03 0.38 -21.87
CA ILE A 191 -14.91 -0.69 -22.32
C ILE A 191 -14.06 -1.89 -22.73
N GLN A 192 -14.22 -3.00 -22.02
CA GLN A 192 -13.65 -4.30 -22.37
C GLN A 192 -14.67 -5.13 -23.14
N GLU A 193 -14.23 -5.80 -24.22
CA GLU A 193 -15.02 -6.85 -24.87
C GLU A 193 -14.55 -8.25 -24.40
N PHE A 194 -15.47 -9.08 -23.94
CA PHE A 194 -15.24 -10.49 -23.63
C PHE A 194 -15.96 -11.38 -24.63
N TYR A 195 -15.42 -12.56 -24.92
CA TYR A 195 -15.91 -13.38 -26.02
C TYR A 195 -16.45 -14.73 -25.56
N ASN A 196 -17.53 -15.19 -26.21
CA ASN A 196 -17.99 -16.57 -26.17
C ASN A 196 -18.17 -17.06 -27.61
N GLY A 197 -17.14 -17.73 -28.13
CA GLY A 197 -17.08 -18.10 -29.55
C GLY A 197 -17.01 -16.86 -30.43
N LYS A 198 -18.05 -16.61 -31.23
CA LYS A 198 -18.14 -15.44 -32.13
C LYS A 198 -18.93 -14.26 -31.53
N ASN A 199 -19.58 -14.45 -30.39
CA ASN A 199 -20.35 -13.40 -29.74
C ASN A 199 -19.45 -12.63 -28.77
N SER A 200 -19.70 -11.33 -28.60
CA SER A 200 -19.04 -10.50 -27.59
C SER A 200 -20.01 -9.96 -26.55
N LEU A 201 -19.48 -9.70 -25.36
CA LEU A 201 -20.09 -9.01 -24.23
C LEU A 201 -19.28 -7.75 -23.97
N LYS A 202 -19.93 -6.60 -23.85
CA LYS A 202 -19.24 -5.34 -23.53
C LYS A 202 -19.39 -5.02 -22.05
N VAL A 203 -18.26 -4.83 -21.36
CA VAL A 203 -18.21 -4.47 -19.94
C VAL A 203 -17.55 -3.10 -19.81
N GLY A 204 -18.29 -2.12 -19.33
CA GLY A 204 -17.82 -0.78 -19.04
C GLY A 204 -17.23 -0.65 -17.63
N PHE A 205 -16.26 0.23 -17.47
CA PHE A 205 -15.63 0.59 -16.20
C PHE A 205 -15.69 2.10 -16.03
N ILE A 206 -16.17 2.54 -14.87
CA ILE A 206 -16.12 3.94 -14.44
C ILE A 206 -15.15 4.07 -13.28
N SER A 207 -14.49 5.22 -13.16
CA SER A 207 -13.52 5.48 -12.10
C SER A 207 -13.67 6.88 -11.52
N VAL A 208 -13.49 6.98 -10.21
CA VAL A 208 -13.29 8.24 -9.49
C VAL A 208 -12.23 8.09 -8.40
N CYS A 209 -11.52 9.18 -8.11
CA CYS A 209 -10.49 9.26 -7.09
C CYS A 209 -10.70 10.46 -6.17
N LEU A 210 -10.52 10.26 -4.87
CA LEU A 210 -10.69 11.30 -3.85
C LEU A 210 -9.53 12.33 -3.88
N PRO A 211 -9.77 13.60 -3.51
CA PRO A 211 -8.74 14.62 -3.41
C PRO A 211 -8.00 14.56 -2.06
N SER A 212 -7.00 13.70 -1.93
CA SER A 212 -6.10 13.70 -0.75
C SER A 212 -4.76 14.32 -1.12
N ASN A 213 -4.32 15.30 -0.31
CA ASN A 213 -3.10 16.09 -0.54
C ASN A 213 -3.00 16.70 -1.96
N PRO A 214 -4.00 17.50 -2.40
CA PRO A 214 -4.11 17.95 -3.79
C PRO A 214 -2.89 18.76 -4.24
N ARG A 215 -2.47 18.54 -5.48
CA ARG A 215 -1.39 19.28 -6.14
C ARG A 215 -1.94 20.34 -7.07
N SER A 216 -1.21 21.44 -7.23
CA SER A 216 -1.61 22.56 -8.10
C SER A 216 -1.76 22.19 -9.58
N TYR A 217 -1.11 21.10 -10.03
CA TYR A 217 -1.23 20.61 -11.40
C TYR A 217 -2.40 19.63 -11.59
N VAL A 218 -3.25 19.43 -10.56
CA VAL A 218 -4.37 18.50 -10.61
C VAL A 218 -5.66 19.25 -10.29
N THR A 219 -6.68 19.04 -11.13
CA THR A 219 -8.06 19.42 -10.82
C THR A 219 -8.82 18.16 -10.41
N TYR A 220 -9.50 18.22 -9.27
CA TYR A 220 -10.40 17.18 -8.80
C TYR A 220 -11.83 17.68 -8.93
N ASN A 221 -12.58 17.13 -9.87
CA ASN A 221 -14.02 17.32 -9.93
C ASN A 221 -14.71 16.45 -8.86
N ASP A 222 -15.97 16.77 -8.55
CA ASP A 222 -16.75 16.07 -7.54
C ASP A 222 -16.94 14.58 -7.91
N ILE A 223 -16.60 13.69 -6.97
CA ILE A 223 -16.61 12.25 -7.21
C ILE A 223 -18.00 11.70 -7.52
N TYR A 224 -19.06 12.28 -6.96
CA TYR A 224 -20.42 11.77 -7.15
C TYR A 224 -20.99 12.21 -8.49
N ILE A 225 -20.80 13.49 -8.82
CA ILE A 225 -21.23 14.07 -10.10
C ILE A 225 -20.54 13.34 -11.25
N GLU A 226 -19.22 13.14 -11.16
CA GLU A 226 -18.46 12.52 -12.25
C GLU A 226 -18.70 11.01 -12.37
N ALA A 227 -18.90 10.30 -11.25
CA ALA A 227 -19.29 8.88 -11.30
C ALA A 227 -20.66 8.71 -11.99
N GLU A 228 -21.64 9.55 -11.65
CA GLU A 228 -22.96 9.51 -12.29
C GLU A 228 -22.90 9.91 -13.77
N ARG A 229 -22.15 10.96 -14.10
CA ARG A 229 -21.96 11.40 -15.50
C ARG A 229 -21.34 10.28 -16.34
N SER A 230 -20.20 9.75 -15.90
CA SER A 230 -19.46 8.69 -16.60
C SER A 230 -20.31 7.44 -16.79
N TYR A 231 -21.06 7.02 -15.75
CA TYR A 231 -22.02 5.92 -15.84
C TYR A 231 -23.11 6.17 -16.90
N ASN A 232 -23.72 7.36 -16.88
CA ASN A 232 -24.80 7.71 -17.79
C ASN A 232 -24.35 7.77 -19.27
N GLU A 233 -23.10 8.13 -19.53
CA GLU A 233 -22.52 8.16 -20.88
C GLU A 233 -22.33 6.76 -21.46
N ILE A 234 -21.91 5.77 -20.66
CA ILE A 234 -21.56 4.44 -21.18
C ILE A 234 -22.64 3.37 -21.00
N LYS A 235 -23.59 3.51 -20.06
CA LYS A 235 -24.54 2.43 -19.70
C LYS A 235 -25.39 1.89 -20.86
N ASN A 236 -25.59 2.68 -21.92
CA ASN A 236 -26.37 2.28 -23.10
C ASN A 236 -25.47 1.69 -24.22
N GLN A 237 -24.16 1.72 -24.05
CA GLN A 237 -23.15 1.23 -25.00
C GLN A 237 -22.57 -0.13 -24.58
N VAL A 238 -22.85 -0.56 -23.34
CA VAL A 238 -22.33 -1.78 -22.74
C VAL A 238 -23.44 -2.61 -22.09
N ASP A 239 -23.14 -3.88 -21.84
CA ASP A 239 -24.07 -4.82 -21.20
C ASP A 239 -24.02 -4.74 -19.67
N VAL A 240 -22.83 -4.46 -19.12
CA VAL A 240 -22.56 -4.36 -17.68
C VAL A 240 -21.64 -3.18 -17.43
N VAL A 241 -21.86 -2.42 -16.37
CA VAL A 241 -20.93 -1.37 -15.90
C VAL A 241 -20.40 -1.76 -14.52
N LEU A 242 -19.09 -1.65 -14.30
CA LEU A 242 -18.39 -1.89 -13.04
C LEU A 242 -17.74 -0.59 -12.54
N GLY A 243 -17.61 -0.43 -11.22
CA GLY A 243 -16.80 0.64 -10.63
C GLY A 243 -15.36 0.18 -10.38
N LEU A 244 -14.38 1.00 -10.71
CA LEU A 244 -12.97 0.87 -10.30
C LEU A 244 -12.55 2.18 -9.63
N THR A 245 -12.69 2.28 -8.32
CA THR A 245 -12.66 3.55 -7.57
C THR A 245 -11.47 3.63 -6.62
N HIS A 246 -11.05 4.85 -6.31
CA HIS A 246 -10.07 5.13 -5.28
C HIS A 246 -10.59 6.24 -4.35
N VAL A 247 -11.64 5.89 -3.63
CA VAL A 247 -12.38 6.74 -2.71
C VAL A 247 -12.51 6.03 -1.37
N LYS A 248 -12.94 6.73 -0.32
CA LYS A 248 -13.25 6.08 0.96
C LYS A 248 -14.39 5.09 0.79
N ILE A 249 -14.44 4.06 1.63
CA ILE A 249 -15.53 3.09 1.67
C ILE A 249 -16.89 3.78 1.90
N GLU A 250 -16.90 4.89 2.61
CA GLU A 250 -18.09 5.72 2.85
C GLU A 250 -18.58 6.39 1.57
N GLU A 251 -17.66 6.78 0.70
CA GLU A 251 -17.96 7.41 -0.59
C GLU A 251 -18.41 6.33 -1.59
N ASP A 252 -17.78 5.14 -1.59
CA ASP A 252 -18.25 4.00 -2.38
C ASP A 252 -19.66 3.55 -1.98
N ARG A 253 -20.01 3.61 -0.68
CA ARG A 253 -21.37 3.34 -0.18
C ARG A 253 -22.39 4.31 -0.78
N GLU A 254 -22.06 5.60 -0.88
CA GLU A 254 -22.94 6.58 -1.49
C GLU A 254 -23.04 6.40 -3.02
N ILE A 255 -21.92 6.12 -3.70
CA ILE A 255 -21.92 5.80 -5.14
C ILE A 255 -22.80 4.56 -5.41
N ALA A 256 -22.70 3.52 -4.58
CA ALA A 256 -23.54 2.32 -4.69
C ALA A 256 -25.05 2.61 -4.53
N LYS A 257 -25.43 3.55 -3.66
CA LYS A 257 -26.83 4.00 -3.52
C LYS A 257 -27.30 4.78 -4.75
N MET A 258 -26.44 5.65 -5.28
CA MET A 258 -26.73 6.47 -6.47
C MET A 258 -26.83 5.64 -7.75
N LEU A 259 -25.99 4.60 -7.87
CA LEU A 259 -25.86 3.76 -9.05
C LEU A 259 -26.24 2.29 -8.74
N PRO A 260 -27.52 2.00 -8.43
CA PRO A 260 -27.95 0.68 -7.93
C PRO A 260 -27.89 -0.45 -8.96
N ASN A 261 -27.56 -0.13 -10.22
CA ASN A 261 -27.42 -1.09 -11.32
C ASN A 261 -25.99 -1.60 -11.49
N LEU A 262 -25.01 -1.06 -10.74
CA LEU A 262 -23.66 -1.63 -10.70
C LEU A 262 -23.72 -2.98 -9.96
N PRO A 263 -23.21 -4.08 -10.52
CA PRO A 263 -23.11 -5.32 -9.77
C PRO A 263 -21.94 -5.28 -8.76
N LEU A 264 -20.89 -4.50 -9.06
CA LEU A 264 -19.68 -4.41 -8.25
C LEU A 264 -18.98 -3.05 -8.39
N ILE A 265 -18.50 -2.53 -7.25
CA ILE A 265 -17.49 -1.48 -7.14
C ILE A 265 -16.22 -2.10 -6.54
N MET A 266 -15.11 -1.95 -7.25
CA MET A 266 -13.77 -2.40 -6.89
C MET A 266 -12.97 -1.19 -6.42
N GLY A 267 -12.83 -1.02 -5.10
CA GLY A 267 -12.20 0.14 -4.49
C GLY A 267 -10.76 -0.08 -3.98
N GLY A 268 -10.04 1.02 -3.72
CA GLY A 268 -8.78 1.09 -2.93
C GLY A 268 -8.91 2.03 -1.72
N HIS A 269 -7.82 2.55 -1.16
CA HIS A 269 -7.72 3.53 -0.06
C HIS A 269 -7.81 2.99 1.39
N GLU A 270 -8.63 1.97 1.69
CA GLU A 270 -8.85 1.50 3.08
C GLU A 270 -7.69 0.70 3.70
N HIS A 271 -6.76 0.21 2.88
CA HIS A 271 -5.58 -0.64 3.20
C HIS A 271 -5.89 -1.97 3.92
N THR A 272 -7.13 -2.15 4.36
CA THR A 272 -7.68 -3.36 4.99
C THR A 272 -8.80 -3.87 4.12
N ASN A 273 -8.85 -5.19 3.94
CA ASN A 273 -9.87 -5.78 3.10
C ASN A 273 -11.29 -5.54 3.63
N ASN A 274 -12.22 -5.28 2.71
CA ASN A 274 -13.64 -5.14 2.96
C ASN A 274 -14.45 -5.78 1.83
N TYR A 275 -15.55 -6.45 2.19
CA TYR A 275 -16.55 -6.91 1.23
C TYR A 275 -17.95 -6.75 1.80
N GLU A 276 -18.72 -5.85 1.22
CA GLU A 276 -20.05 -5.53 1.71
C GLU A 276 -21.07 -5.33 0.58
N THR A 277 -22.32 -5.15 0.96
CA THR A 277 -23.44 -5.02 0.02
C THR A 277 -24.30 -3.85 0.41
N ILE A 278 -24.49 -2.92 -0.53
CA ILE A 278 -25.33 -1.74 -0.38
C ILE A 278 -26.43 -1.82 -1.44
N GLY A 279 -27.66 -2.10 -1.01
CA GLY A 279 -28.74 -2.44 -1.93
C GLY A 279 -28.40 -3.70 -2.75
N ASN A 280 -28.28 -3.55 -4.07
CA ASN A 280 -27.89 -4.63 -4.98
C ASN A 280 -26.40 -4.61 -5.37
N VAL A 281 -25.66 -3.59 -4.96
CA VAL A 281 -24.28 -3.36 -5.36
C VAL A 281 -23.35 -4.02 -4.35
N LYS A 282 -22.37 -4.80 -4.82
CA LYS A 282 -21.26 -5.27 -4.00
C LYS A 282 -20.14 -4.24 -4.00
N ILE A 283 -19.45 -4.08 -2.87
CA ILE A 283 -18.23 -3.27 -2.77
C ILE A 283 -17.11 -4.19 -2.29
N ALA A 284 -15.96 -4.16 -2.96
CA ALA A 284 -14.79 -4.97 -2.63
C ALA A 284 -13.51 -4.12 -2.59
N LYS A 285 -12.72 -4.28 -1.52
CA LYS A 285 -11.39 -3.67 -1.36
C LYS A 285 -10.47 -4.72 -0.76
N ALA A 286 -9.32 -4.98 -1.34
CA ALA A 286 -8.32 -5.92 -0.81
C ALA A 286 -7.42 -5.25 0.24
N ASP A 287 -6.62 -6.04 0.94
CA ASP A 287 -5.57 -5.51 1.81
C ASP A 287 -4.44 -4.89 0.97
N ALA A 288 -3.82 -3.82 1.48
CA ALA A 288 -2.67 -3.19 0.84
C ALA A 288 -1.47 -4.14 0.66
N ASN A 289 -0.55 -3.74 -0.21
CA ASN A 289 0.68 -4.46 -0.56
C ASN A 289 0.44 -5.88 -1.11
N ALA A 290 -0.72 -6.07 -1.74
CA ALA A 290 -1.15 -7.35 -2.28
C ALA A 290 -1.11 -8.50 -1.26
N LYS A 291 -1.24 -8.22 0.05
CA LYS A 291 -1.37 -9.27 1.09
C LYS A 291 -2.56 -10.19 0.77
N THR A 292 -3.60 -9.60 0.19
CA THR A 292 -4.72 -10.30 -0.41
C THR A 292 -5.05 -9.69 -1.77
N VAL A 293 -5.79 -10.45 -2.58
CA VAL A 293 -6.40 -10.01 -3.83
C VAL A 293 -7.85 -10.48 -3.85
N TYR A 294 -8.72 -9.80 -4.61
CA TYR A 294 -10.05 -10.32 -4.91
C TYR A 294 -10.09 -10.95 -6.29
N ILE A 295 -10.72 -12.13 -6.37
CA ILE A 295 -11.03 -12.81 -7.62
C ILE A 295 -12.53 -12.73 -7.83
N HIS A 296 -12.96 -11.91 -8.78
CA HIS A 296 -14.36 -11.72 -9.14
C HIS A 296 -14.68 -12.53 -10.38
N ARG A 297 -15.57 -13.51 -10.25
CA ARG A 297 -16.06 -14.31 -11.37
C ARG A 297 -17.48 -13.87 -11.68
N PHE A 298 -17.77 -13.65 -12.96
CA PHE A 298 -19.07 -13.22 -13.44
C PHE A 298 -19.70 -14.26 -14.36
N GLU A 299 -21.03 -14.40 -14.28
CA GLU A 299 -21.87 -15.04 -15.27
C GLU A 299 -22.85 -13.99 -15.79
N TYR A 300 -22.88 -13.77 -17.11
CA TYR A 300 -23.90 -12.93 -17.75
C TYR A 300 -24.76 -13.75 -18.68
N ASP A 301 -26.07 -13.62 -18.52
CA ASP A 301 -27.07 -14.23 -19.39
C ASP A 301 -27.63 -13.18 -20.37
N PRO A 302 -27.30 -13.25 -21.67
CA PRO A 302 -27.73 -12.26 -22.64
C PRO A 302 -29.25 -12.28 -22.90
N LEU A 303 -29.95 -13.36 -22.56
CA LEU A 303 -31.40 -13.45 -22.75
C LEU A 303 -32.16 -12.71 -21.66
N THR A 304 -31.69 -12.82 -20.41
CA THR A 304 -32.33 -12.17 -19.25
C THR A 304 -31.68 -10.85 -18.86
N LYS A 305 -30.52 -10.53 -19.45
CA LYS A 305 -29.62 -9.43 -19.07
C LYS A 305 -29.22 -9.46 -17.59
N ASN A 306 -29.22 -10.65 -17.00
CA ASN A 306 -28.91 -10.84 -15.60
C ASN A 306 -27.41 -11.12 -15.41
N THR A 307 -26.81 -10.44 -14.44
CA THR A 307 -25.41 -10.60 -14.05
C THR A 307 -25.33 -11.24 -12.68
N LYS A 308 -24.66 -12.38 -12.58
CA LYS A 308 -24.31 -13.01 -11.30
C LYS A 308 -22.82 -12.82 -11.02
N LEU A 309 -22.52 -12.64 -9.75
CA LEU A 309 -21.16 -12.41 -9.25
C LEU A 309 -20.83 -13.41 -8.12
N LYS A 310 -19.62 -13.98 -8.18
CA LYS A 310 -18.99 -14.69 -7.08
C LYS A 310 -17.61 -14.06 -6.81
N SER A 311 -17.39 -13.58 -5.59
CA SER A 311 -16.12 -12.99 -5.16
C SER A 311 -15.39 -13.90 -4.18
N GLU A 312 -14.09 -14.05 -4.38
CA GLU A 312 -13.19 -14.80 -3.50
C GLU A 312 -12.06 -13.88 -3.03
N LEU A 313 -11.89 -13.72 -1.72
CA LEU A 313 -10.69 -13.11 -1.15
C LEU A 313 -9.60 -14.18 -1.09
N LYS A 314 -8.48 -13.93 -1.76
CA LYS A 314 -7.34 -14.84 -1.83
C LYS A 314 -6.14 -14.21 -1.16
N THR A 315 -5.64 -14.85 -0.10
CA THR A 315 -4.35 -14.49 0.50
C THR A 315 -3.20 -14.83 -0.43
N ILE A 316 -2.26 -13.89 -0.55
CA ILE A 316 -0.99 -14.06 -1.25
C ILE A 316 0.09 -14.23 -0.20
N ASP A 317 0.59 -15.46 -0.05
CA ASP A 317 1.57 -15.83 0.96
C ASP A 317 2.69 -16.70 0.37
N ASP A 318 3.63 -17.09 1.21
CA ASP A 318 4.79 -17.90 0.86
C ASP A 318 4.47 -19.35 0.40
N SER A 319 3.20 -19.76 0.42
CA SER A 319 2.77 -21.02 -0.20
C SER A 319 2.62 -20.93 -1.72
N ILE A 320 2.55 -19.71 -2.27
CA ILE A 320 2.48 -19.44 -3.71
C ILE A 320 3.91 -19.23 -4.22
N LEU A 321 4.29 -20.00 -5.25
CA LEU A 321 5.57 -19.83 -5.90
C LEU A 321 5.61 -18.50 -6.67
N ASP A 322 6.79 -17.94 -6.83
CA ASP A 322 6.97 -16.75 -7.66
C ASP A 322 6.95 -17.15 -9.16
N ASP A 323 6.26 -16.35 -9.98
CA ASP A 323 6.45 -16.39 -11.43
C ASP A 323 7.89 -16.00 -11.79
N GLU A 324 8.58 -16.81 -12.60
CA GLU A 324 10.02 -16.60 -12.87
C GLU A 324 10.30 -15.28 -13.60
N ARG A 325 9.39 -14.87 -14.49
CA ARG A 325 9.56 -13.72 -15.36
C ARG A 325 9.38 -12.42 -14.59
N VAL A 326 8.29 -12.32 -13.82
CA VAL A 326 8.05 -11.19 -12.92
C VAL A 326 9.06 -11.21 -11.76
N GLY A 327 9.36 -12.39 -11.21
CA GLY A 327 10.37 -12.59 -10.18
C GLY A 327 11.75 -12.09 -10.61
N GLY A 328 12.14 -12.27 -11.88
CA GLY A 328 13.36 -11.69 -12.44
C GLY A 328 13.42 -10.17 -12.35
N VAL A 329 12.33 -9.48 -12.71
CA VAL A 329 12.22 -8.01 -12.62
C VAL A 329 12.22 -7.54 -11.17
N VAL A 330 11.47 -8.21 -10.29
CA VAL A 330 11.45 -7.92 -8.85
C VAL A 330 12.85 -8.06 -8.26
N ASN A 331 13.55 -9.16 -8.54
CA ASN A 331 14.89 -9.43 -8.05
C ASN A 331 15.92 -8.38 -8.51
N LYS A 332 15.80 -7.88 -9.75
CA LYS A 332 16.62 -6.79 -10.26
C LYS A 332 16.50 -5.55 -9.35
N TRP A 333 15.29 -5.11 -9.07
CA TRP A 333 15.04 -3.93 -8.22
C TRP A 333 15.40 -4.18 -6.76
N GLN A 334 15.09 -5.36 -6.22
CA GLN A 334 15.46 -5.73 -4.85
C GLN A 334 16.99 -5.74 -4.65
N LYS A 335 17.77 -6.14 -5.65
CA LYS A 335 19.24 -6.06 -5.58
C LYS A 335 19.73 -4.62 -5.45
N ILE A 336 19.11 -3.68 -6.18
CA ILE A 336 19.42 -2.25 -6.09
C ILE A 336 19.08 -1.72 -4.69
N LEU A 337 17.88 -2.03 -4.20
CA LEU A 337 17.43 -1.67 -2.84
C LEU A 337 18.40 -2.16 -1.77
N LYS A 338 18.72 -3.46 -1.77
CA LYS A 338 19.60 -4.08 -0.78
C LYS A 338 21.00 -3.47 -0.80
N THR A 339 21.52 -3.15 -1.98
CA THR A 339 22.82 -2.46 -2.10
C THR A 339 22.79 -1.10 -1.41
N LYS A 340 21.69 -0.34 -1.59
CA LYS A 340 21.53 0.99 -0.99
C LYS A 340 21.31 0.95 0.52
N ILE A 341 20.51 0.01 1.02
CA ILE A 341 20.32 -0.13 2.48
C ILE A 341 21.63 -0.55 3.16
N LYS A 342 22.45 -1.39 2.50
CA LYS A 342 23.77 -1.82 3.01
C LYS A 342 24.78 -0.69 3.20
N GLU A 343 24.58 0.47 2.57
CA GLU A 343 25.39 1.67 2.82
C GLU A 343 25.16 2.24 4.24
N VAL A 344 24.05 1.87 4.90
CA VAL A 344 23.66 2.38 6.22
C VAL A 344 23.63 1.27 7.28
N VAL A 345 23.22 0.05 6.92
CA VAL A 345 23.04 -1.08 7.86
C VAL A 345 23.60 -2.37 7.24
N SER A 346 24.46 -3.08 7.97
CA SER A 346 25.17 -4.26 7.43
C SER A 346 24.26 -5.45 7.11
N ASN A 347 23.23 -5.70 7.92
CA ASN A 347 22.27 -6.79 7.73
C ASN A 347 20.82 -6.27 7.64
N PRO A 348 20.33 -5.92 6.42
CA PRO A 348 19.01 -5.34 6.24
C PRO A 348 17.83 -6.24 6.66
N GLU A 349 18.01 -7.55 6.56
CA GLU A 349 16.95 -8.57 6.75
C GLU A 349 17.01 -9.21 8.15
N GLU A 350 17.86 -8.69 9.04
CA GLU A 350 17.86 -9.10 10.44
C GLU A 350 16.55 -8.65 11.10
N VAL A 351 15.83 -9.58 11.73
CA VAL A 351 14.72 -9.20 12.62
C VAL A 351 15.31 -8.42 13.79
N ILE A 352 14.96 -7.14 13.88
CA ILE A 352 15.49 -6.21 14.89
C ILE A 352 14.51 -5.97 16.03
N TYR A 353 13.24 -6.34 15.85
CA TYR A 353 12.19 -6.18 16.84
C TYR A 353 10.99 -7.07 16.51
N VAL A 354 10.23 -7.45 17.54
CA VAL A 354 8.92 -8.10 17.38
C VAL A 354 7.87 -7.21 18.02
N ALA A 355 6.99 -6.66 17.19
CA ALA A 355 5.94 -5.75 17.62
C ALA A 355 4.94 -6.47 18.53
N LYS A 356 4.92 -6.06 19.81
CA LYS A 356 3.97 -6.57 20.82
C LYS A 356 2.53 -6.11 20.55
N GLU A 357 2.41 -4.94 19.95
CA GLU A 357 1.16 -4.31 19.51
C GLU A 357 1.35 -3.75 18.10
N PRO A 358 0.29 -3.61 17.29
CA PRO A 358 0.38 -3.00 15.97
C PRO A 358 0.89 -1.55 16.04
N LEU A 359 1.93 -1.23 15.25
CA LEU A 359 2.49 0.12 15.17
C LEU A 359 1.82 0.90 14.04
N ASP A 360 1.00 1.91 14.40
CA ASP A 360 0.18 2.65 13.44
C ASP A 360 0.97 3.76 12.76
N ALA A 361 1.36 3.52 11.50
CA ALA A 361 2.14 4.43 10.67
C ALA A 361 1.36 4.91 9.44
N ARG A 362 0.02 4.84 9.49
CA ARG A 362 -0.87 5.32 8.43
C ARG A 362 -0.79 6.85 8.29
N ASP A 363 -0.88 7.37 7.07
CA ASP A 363 -0.62 8.77 6.71
C ASP A 363 -1.56 9.73 7.47
N THR A 364 -2.84 9.39 7.58
CA THR A 364 -3.82 10.23 8.32
C THR A 364 -3.51 10.28 9.83
N PRO A 365 -3.39 9.14 10.57
CA PRO A 365 -3.02 9.16 11.99
C PRO A 365 -1.72 9.90 12.29
N VAL A 366 -0.62 9.61 11.58
CA VAL A 366 0.69 10.22 11.90
C VAL A 366 0.72 11.74 11.67
N ARG A 367 -0.23 12.27 10.89
CA ARG A 367 -0.41 13.70 10.63
C ARG A 367 -1.46 14.37 11.49
N SER A 368 -2.15 13.64 12.37
CA SER A 368 -3.34 14.16 13.04
C SER A 368 -3.36 13.90 14.54
N GLN A 369 -2.67 12.86 14.99
CA GLN A 369 -2.64 12.47 16.40
C GLN A 369 -1.30 11.83 16.76
N GLN A 370 -0.97 11.82 18.04
CA GLN A 370 0.19 11.09 18.54
C GLN A 370 -0.04 9.59 18.31
N THR A 371 0.86 8.94 17.60
CA THR A 371 0.82 7.48 17.38
C THR A 371 1.92 6.78 18.16
N ASN A 372 1.75 5.47 18.39
CA ASN A 372 2.74 4.66 19.08
C ASN A 372 4.05 4.56 18.27
N ILE A 373 3.99 4.49 16.93
CA ILE A 373 5.21 4.54 16.11
C ILE A 373 5.86 5.93 16.13
N GLY A 374 5.07 7.01 16.15
CA GLY A 374 5.59 8.37 16.23
C GLY A 374 6.33 8.61 17.55
N GLU A 375 5.77 8.13 18.67
CA GLU A 375 6.41 8.17 19.98
C GLU A 375 7.69 7.33 20.00
N LEU A 376 7.64 6.12 19.44
CA LEU A 376 8.79 5.21 19.34
C LEU A 376 9.94 5.86 18.57
N ILE A 377 9.67 6.49 17.44
CA ILE A 377 10.66 7.21 16.63
C ILE A 377 11.25 8.37 17.43
N ALA A 378 10.41 9.21 18.04
CA ALA A 378 10.87 10.34 18.84
C ALA A 378 11.72 9.87 20.05
N ARG A 379 11.35 8.76 20.68
CA ARG A 379 12.14 8.16 21.76
C ARG A 379 13.49 7.62 21.27
N ALA A 380 13.54 7.00 20.09
CA ALA A 380 14.79 6.60 19.47
C ALA A 380 15.71 7.79 19.15
N MET A 381 15.13 8.97 18.83
CA MET A 381 15.90 10.21 18.65
C MET A 381 16.54 10.69 19.97
N SER A 382 15.83 10.58 21.10
CA SER A 382 16.40 10.82 22.43
C SER A 382 17.51 9.82 22.77
N PHE A 383 17.28 8.53 22.50
CA PHE A 383 18.23 7.45 22.70
C PHE A 383 19.54 7.68 21.94
N ALA A 384 19.49 8.24 20.72
CA ALA A 384 20.68 8.59 19.93
C ALA A 384 21.64 9.53 20.66
N TYR A 385 21.12 10.34 21.59
CA TYR A 385 21.87 11.23 22.46
C TYR A 385 22.04 10.73 23.89
N LYS A 386 21.84 9.42 24.14
CA LYS A 386 21.91 8.80 25.46
C LYS A 386 20.97 9.48 26.46
N ASP A 387 19.79 9.88 25.98
CA ASP A 387 18.76 10.60 26.75
C ASP A 387 19.23 11.93 27.36
N LYS A 388 20.27 12.54 26.76
CA LYS A 388 20.78 13.87 27.12
C LYS A 388 20.11 15.00 26.34
N VAL A 389 18.81 14.88 26.12
CA VAL A 389 17.90 15.91 25.60
C VAL A 389 16.68 16.00 26.54
N ASP A 390 15.98 17.12 26.51
CA ASP A 390 14.77 17.35 27.28
C ASP A 390 13.54 16.75 26.61
N CYS A 391 13.46 16.79 25.28
CA CYS A 391 12.41 16.15 24.49
C CYS A 391 12.88 15.89 23.05
N ALA A 392 12.08 15.18 22.27
CA ALA A 392 12.31 14.96 20.84
C ALA A 392 11.05 15.21 20.02
N LEU A 393 11.21 15.79 18.82
CA LEU A 393 10.13 16.16 17.92
C LEU A 393 10.43 15.69 16.49
N ILE A 394 9.45 15.08 15.85
CA ILE A 394 9.51 14.75 14.42
C ILE A 394 8.16 15.08 13.77
N ASN A 395 8.20 15.65 12.59
CA ASN A 395 6.99 15.94 11.82
C ASN A 395 6.40 14.65 11.22
N GLY A 396 5.08 14.50 11.29
CA GLY A 396 4.34 13.33 10.80
C GLY A 396 4.57 13.06 9.32
N GLY A 397 4.80 14.12 8.54
CA GLY A 397 5.15 14.02 7.12
C GLY A 397 6.48 13.31 6.83
N SER A 398 7.35 13.09 7.83
CA SER A 398 8.53 12.24 7.69
C SER A 398 8.20 10.75 7.65
N ILE A 399 7.07 10.33 8.25
CA ILE A 399 6.62 8.94 8.28
C ILE A 399 5.81 8.66 7.02
N ARG A 400 6.27 7.73 6.17
CA ARG A 400 5.77 7.60 4.78
C ARG A 400 5.16 6.25 4.41
N ILE A 401 5.26 5.22 5.24
CA ILE A 401 4.88 3.85 4.84
C ILE A 401 3.38 3.67 4.57
N ASP A 402 2.53 4.51 5.18
CA ASP A 402 1.07 4.41 5.16
C ASP A 402 0.52 3.00 5.44
N ASP A 403 1.01 2.37 6.51
CA ASP A 403 0.68 0.99 6.87
C ASP A 403 0.72 0.81 8.39
N VAL A 404 0.29 -0.35 8.85
CA VAL A 404 0.40 -0.77 10.25
C VAL A 404 1.41 -1.91 10.35
N LEU A 405 2.53 -1.69 11.04
CA LEU A 405 3.54 -2.72 11.22
C LEU A 405 3.15 -3.69 12.33
N THR A 406 3.24 -4.99 12.05
CA THR A 406 2.90 -6.06 13.00
C THR A 406 3.88 -7.22 12.88
N GLY A 407 4.15 -7.89 14.00
CA GLY A 407 5.02 -9.08 14.02
C GLY A 407 6.50 -8.73 13.95
N GLU A 408 7.26 -9.53 13.20
CA GLU A 408 8.69 -9.31 12.99
C GLU A 408 8.92 -8.03 12.17
N ILE A 409 9.82 -7.18 12.65
CA ILE A 409 10.24 -5.93 12.02
C ILE A 409 11.74 -6.03 11.73
N ASP A 410 12.13 -5.69 10.51
CA ASP A 410 13.53 -5.62 10.07
C ASP A 410 13.98 -4.17 9.77
N ALA A 411 15.20 -4.00 9.27
CA ALA A 411 15.68 -2.68 8.90
C ALA A 411 14.98 -2.13 7.64
N VAL A 412 14.53 -2.99 6.73
CA VAL A 412 13.81 -2.57 5.52
C VAL A 412 12.50 -1.88 5.91
N ASP A 413 11.79 -2.39 6.91
CA ASP A 413 10.58 -1.75 7.44
C ASP A 413 10.87 -0.34 8.00
N ILE A 414 11.99 -0.14 8.71
CA ILE A 414 12.37 1.21 9.19
C ILE A 414 12.68 2.16 8.03
N PHE A 415 13.27 1.65 6.96
CA PHE A 415 13.50 2.43 5.76
C PHE A 415 12.18 2.76 5.05
N ARG A 416 11.19 1.84 5.03
CA ARG A 416 9.85 2.12 4.50
C ARG A 416 9.14 3.20 5.33
N VAL A 417 9.28 3.16 6.66
CA VAL A 417 8.73 4.17 7.59
C VAL A 417 9.37 5.54 7.35
N LEU A 418 10.71 5.62 7.26
CA LEU A 418 11.47 6.87 7.09
C LEU A 418 12.39 6.82 5.86
N PRO A 419 11.85 6.89 4.63
CA PRO A 419 12.62 6.59 3.42
C PRO A 419 13.70 7.63 3.09
N TYR A 420 13.57 8.85 3.61
CA TYR A 420 14.55 9.92 3.36
C TYR A 420 15.73 9.92 4.33
N GLY A 421 15.61 9.27 5.50
CA GLY A 421 16.63 9.34 6.55
C GLY A 421 16.88 10.78 7.02
N GLY A 422 18.16 11.12 7.22
CA GLY A 422 18.59 12.42 7.69
C GLY A 422 19.09 12.39 9.12
N SER A 423 19.84 13.42 9.50
CA SER A 423 20.42 13.51 10.84
C SER A 423 19.37 13.92 11.87
N ILE A 424 19.52 13.38 13.07
CA ILE A 424 18.88 13.90 14.27
C ILE A 424 19.78 15.03 14.74
N LEU A 425 19.27 16.26 14.77
CA LEU A 425 19.98 17.41 15.30
C LEU A 425 19.62 17.58 16.78
N LYS A 426 20.59 18.02 17.59
CA LYS A 426 20.32 18.50 18.95
C LYS A 426 20.41 20.01 18.97
N ILE A 427 19.31 20.66 19.32
CA ILE A 427 19.22 22.12 19.37
C ILE A 427 18.95 22.59 20.80
N ASP A 428 19.54 23.72 21.17
CA ASP A 428 19.20 24.41 22.42
C ASP A 428 18.31 25.61 22.04
N ILE A 429 17.07 25.64 22.52
CA ILE A 429 16.08 26.69 22.20
C ILE A 429 15.44 27.29 23.45
N LYS A 430 14.96 28.53 23.36
CA LYS A 430 14.15 29.14 24.42
C LYS A 430 12.79 28.46 24.56
N GLY A 431 12.26 28.42 25.79
CA GLY A 431 10.95 27.84 26.08
C GLY A 431 9.82 28.54 25.35
N SER A 432 9.93 29.84 25.10
CA SER A 432 9.00 30.62 24.28
C SER A 432 8.92 30.08 22.85
N LEU A 433 10.08 29.87 22.20
CA LEU A 433 10.14 29.26 20.89
C LEU A 433 9.62 27.81 20.90
N LEU A 434 9.97 27.01 21.92
CA LEU A 434 9.48 25.64 22.05
C LEU A 434 7.94 25.59 22.17
N ASN A 435 7.33 26.45 22.99
CA ASN A 435 5.88 26.60 23.08
C ASN A 435 5.27 26.91 21.71
N GLN A 436 5.87 27.86 20.99
CA GLN A 436 5.40 28.26 19.65
C GLN A 436 5.48 27.11 18.64
N VAL A 437 6.55 26.33 18.66
CA VAL A 437 6.74 25.14 17.81
C VAL A 437 5.67 24.08 18.11
N LEU A 438 5.44 23.78 19.39
CA LEU A 438 4.45 22.79 19.82
C LEU A 438 3.02 23.22 19.48
N ASP A 439 2.68 24.49 19.69
CA ASP A 439 1.37 25.03 19.32
C ASP A 439 1.14 25.01 17.81
N TYR A 440 2.18 25.29 17.01
CA TYR A 440 2.08 25.20 15.55
C TYR A 440 1.83 23.76 15.12
N GLY A 441 2.62 22.80 15.62
CA GLY A 441 2.45 21.38 15.33
C GLY A 441 1.06 20.86 15.72
N ALA A 442 0.54 21.26 16.89
CA ALA A 442 -0.79 20.87 17.34
C ALA A 442 -1.94 21.46 16.50
N LYS A 443 -1.72 22.62 15.86
CA LYS A 443 -2.69 23.23 14.94
C LYS A 443 -2.61 22.67 13.52
N ALA A 444 -1.52 21.97 13.20
CA ALA A 444 -1.22 21.46 11.87
C ALA A 444 -1.84 20.06 11.59
N VAL A 445 -2.91 19.71 12.30
CA VAL A 445 -3.66 18.45 12.15
C VAL A 445 -4.05 18.23 10.68
N GLY A 446 -3.83 17.00 10.19
CA GLY A 446 -4.08 16.61 8.81
C GLY A 446 -2.95 17.02 7.83
N THR A 447 -1.92 17.73 8.30
CA THR A 447 -0.79 18.15 7.46
C THR A 447 0.50 17.44 7.85
N GLY A 448 1.53 17.53 7.00
CA GLY A 448 2.85 16.97 7.31
C GLY A 448 3.53 17.60 8.53
N ALA A 449 3.15 18.82 8.92
CA ALA A 449 3.77 19.57 10.00
C ALA A 449 3.27 19.20 11.40
N TYR A 450 2.28 18.31 11.53
CA TYR A 450 1.88 17.77 12.84
C TYR A 450 3.08 17.10 13.52
N LEU A 451 3.29 17.35 14.81
CA LEU A 451 4.47 16.86 15.52
C LEU A 451 4.14 15.60 16.32
N GLN A 452 4.85 14.52 16.00
CA GLN A 452 5.04 13.38 16.90
C GLN A 452 6.14 13.71 17.89
N HIS A 453 5.98 13.32 19.15
CA HIS A 453 6.89 13.78 20.20
C HIS A 453 7.16 12.74 21.30
N TYR A 454 8.29 12.91 21.98
CA TYR A 454 8.68 12.17 23.18
C TYR A 454 9.00 13.14 24.33
N ASP A 455 8.57 12.80 25.54
CA ASP A 455 8.70 13.61 26.76
C ASP A 455 8.00 14.99 26.73
N VAL A 456 7.00 15.14 25.85
CA VAL A 456 6.13 16.33 25.73
C VAL A 456 4.67 15.96 26.03
N SER A 457 3.96 16.84 26.72
CA SER A 457 2.51 16.73 26.91
C SER A 457 1.85 18.11 27.05
N LYS A 458 0.53 18.18 26.83
CA LYS A 458 -0.27 19.39 27.07
C LYS A 458 -1.29 19.13 28.17
N VAL A 459 -1.34 20.01 29.18
CA VAL A 459 -2.35 19.97 30.26
C VAL A 459 -3.04 21.32 30.32
N GLY A 460 -4.32 21.35 29.94
CA GLY A 460 -5.02 22.59 29.65
C GLY A 460 -4.33 23.33 28.50
N GLU A 461 -3.98 24.60 28.69
CA GLU A 461 -3.24 25.39 27.69
C GLU A 461 -1.72 25.35 27.86
N LYS A 462 -1.20 24.62 28.85
CA LYS A 462 0.24 24.63 29.16
C LYS A 462 0.93 23.38 28.64
N TRP A 463 1.93 23.58 27.79
CA TRP A 463 2.88 22.55 27.43
C TRP A 463 3.81 22.21 28.58
N ARG A 464 4.23 20.95 28.60
CA ARG A 464 5.13 20.37 29.59
C ARG A 464 6.22 19.56 28.91
N VAL A 465 7.41 19.63 29.46
CA VAL A 465 8.54 18.75 29.12
C VAL A 465 8.94 18.00 30.38
N LYS A 466 9.06 16.65 30.30
CA LYS A 466 9.32 15.78 31.47
C LYS A 466 8.37 16.10 32.64
N ASN A 467 7.09 16.26 32.35
CA ASN A 467 6.01 16.61 33.29
C ASN A 467 6.11 17.99 33.97
N LYS A 468 7.06 18.86 33.59
CA LYS A 468 7.19 20.22 34.13
C LYS A 468 6.72 21.25 33.09
N PRO A 469 5.95 22.28 33.48
CA PRO A 469 5.57 23.37 32.58
C PRO A 469 6.78 23.98 31.88
N ILE A 470 6.61 24.33 30.60
CA ILE A 470 7.65 25.05 29.86
C ILE A 470 7.74 26.48 30.39
N GLU A 471 8.98 26.93 30.68
CA GLU A 471 9.29 28.28 31.14
C GLU A 471 9.94 29.07 30.00
N ASP A 472 9.36 30.21 29.62
CA ASP A 472 9.74 30.91 28.39
C ASP A 472 11.24 31.26 28.30
N ASN A 473 11.81 31.78 29.38
CA ASN A 473 13.20 32.23 29.41
C ASN A 473 14.22 31.10 29.56
N LYS A 474 13.77 29.90 29.93
CA LYS A 474 14.63 28.73 30.11
C LYS A 474 15.03 28.15 28.76
N THR A 475 16.27 27.67 28.68
CA THR A 475 16.76 26.95 27.50
C THR A 475 16.48 25.45 27.65
N TYR A 476 15.98 24.84 26.58
CA TYR A 476 15.68 23.41 26.48
C TYR A 476 16.52 22.78 25.37
N SER A 477 17.09 21.61 25.64
CA SER A 477 17.78 20.81 24.62
C SER A 477 16.78 19.89 23.93
N VAL A 478 16.59 20.00 22.63
CA VAL A 478 15.57 19.26 21.87
C VAL A 478 16.23 18.47 20.73
N ALA A 479 15.86 17.21 20.57
CA ALA A 479 16.24 16.42 19.40
C ALA A 479 15.20 16.60 18.29
N ILE A 480 15.61 17.00 17.09
CA ILE A 480 14.71 17.21 15.94
C ILE A 480 15.30 16.58 14.67
N SER A 481 14.47 16.33 13.65
CA SER A 481 14.98 16.00 12.31
C SER A 481 15.70 17.20 11.69
N ASP A 482 16.72 16.96 10.86
CA ASP A 482 17.40 18.02 10.09
C ASP A 482 16.46 18.77 9.14
N TYR A 483 15.35 18.13 8.76
CA TYR A 483 14.31 18.73 7.95
C TYR A 483 13.57 19.85 8.69
N LEU A 484 13.22 19.65 9.97
CA LEU A 484 12.44 20.60 10.75
C LEU A 484 13.13 21.97 10.88
N ILE A 485 14.45 21.99 11.08
CA ILE A 485 15.21 23.25 11.23
C ILE A 485 15.36 24.05 9.93
N LYS A 486 14.99 23.49 8.77
CA LYS A 486 15.00 24.23 7.50
C LYS A 486 13.83 25.21 7.40
N GLY A 487 12.86 25.12 8.32
CA GLY A 487 11.69 25.97 8.35
C GLY A 487 10.68 25.71 7.22
N PHE A 488 10.74 24.54 6.57
CA PHE A 488 9.77 24.20 5.51
C PHE A 488 8.38 23.92 6.06
N ASP A 489 8.28 23.13 7.14
CA ASP A 489 7.01 22.85 7.80
C ASP A 489 6.66 23.89 8.86
N ILE A 490 7.66 24.33 9.65
CA ILE A 490 7.51 25.29 10.75
C ILE A 490 8.37 26.53 10.45
N PRO A 491 7.83 27.57 9.79
CA PRO A 491 8.62 28.65 9.18
C PRO A 491 9.58 29.42 10.08
N PHE A 492 9.29 29.47 11.39
CA PHE A 492 10.09 30.17 12.37
C PHE A 492 11.12 29.28 13.08
N LEU A 493 11.06 27.95 12.93
CA LEU A 493 12.08 27.03 13.44
C LEU A 493 13.22 26.93 12.44
N LYS A 494 14.21 27.81 12.60
CA LYS A 494 15.38 27.91 11.73
C LYS A 494 16.62 28.34 12.50
N GLU A 495 17.81 27.98 12.01
CA GLU A 495 19.08 28.33 12.67
C GLU A 495 19.27 29.84 12.86
N SER A 496 18.69 30.66 11.97
CA SER A 496 18.76 32.13 12.05
C SER A 496 17.78 32.76 13.05
N ASN A 497 16.93 31.97 13.70
CA ASN A 497 16.06 32.49 14.76
C ASN A 497 16.90 32.75 16.02
N THR A 498 16.79 33.95 16.58
CA THR A 498 17.56 34.39 17.77
C THR A 498 17.29 33.56 19.03
N GLU A 499 16.16 32.84 19.07
CA GLU A 499 15.80 31.94 20.17
C GLU A 499 16.33 30.51 19.98
N VAL A 500 16.98 30.23 18.85
CA VAL A 500 17.84 29.04 18.65
C VAL A 500 19.24 29.39 19.11
N ILE A 501 19.59 28.92 20.30
CA ILE A 501 20.84 29.26 21.00
C ILE A 501 22.02 28.45 20.46
N LYS A 502 21.79 27.19 20.11
CA LYS A 502 22.82 26.29 19.61
C LYS A 502 22.23 25.20 18.73
N VAL A 503 22.96 24.82 17.69
CA VAL A 503 22.66 23.66 16.84
C VAL A 503 23.87 22.74 16.84
N TYR A 504 23.65 21.49 17.21
CA TYR A 504 24.65 20.44 17.11
C TYR A 504 24.29 19.50 15.97
N ILE A 505 25.17 19.46 14.95
CA ILE A 505 25.09 18.53 13.83
C ILE A 505 25.98 17.31 14.17
N PRO A 506 25.41 16.09 14.19
CA PRO A 506 26.17 14.89 14.50
C PRO A 506 27.20 14.54 13.41
N LYS A 507 28.31 13.93 13.81
CA LYS A 507 29.34 13.41 12.91
C LYS A 507 28.94 12.06 12.31
N PRO A 508 29.47 11.65 11.14
CA PRO A 508 29.11 10.39 10.46
C PRO A 508 29.17 9.13 11.34
N GLU A 509 30.13 9.06 12.26
CA GLU A 509 30.31 7.95 13.19
C GLU A 509 29.24 7.89 14.29
N GLU A 510 28.59 9.01 14.61
CA GLU A 510 27.59 9.07 15.68
C GLU A 510 26.26 8.44 15.25
N LEU A 511 25.56 7.85 16.22
CA LEU A 511 24.27 7.22 15.98
C LEU A 511 23.22 8.20 15.45
N ALA A 512 23.28 9.46 15.90
CA ALA A 512 22.39 10.53 15.48
C ALA A 512 22.59 10.98 14.02
N TYR A 513 23.64 10.55 13.32
CA TYR A 513 23.90 10.95 11.93
C TYR A 513 22.80 10.52 10.96
N ASP A 514 22.15 9.39 11.23
CA ASP A 514 21.00 8.91 10.47
C ASP A 514 19.92 8.41 11.43
N ILE A 515 18.74 9.01 11.38
CA ILE A 515 17.61 8.66 12.23
C ILE A 515 17.23 7.18 12.12
N ARG A 516 17.40 6.56 10.95
CA ARG A 516 17.10 5.13 10.76
C ARG A 516 18.08 4.26 11.54
N ARG A 517 19.36 4.62 11.59
CA ARG A 517 20.36 3.92 12.41
C ARG A 517 19.98 4.00 13.90
N ALA A 518 19.55 5.18 14.35
CA ALA A 518 19.11 5.38 15.72
C ALA A 518 17.91 4.51 16.09
N ILE A 519 16.88 4.46 15.23
CA ILE A 519 15.70 3.62 15.45
C ILE A 519 16.06 2.15 15.46
N ILE A 520 16.87 1.69 14.49
CA ILE A 520 17.27 0.29 14.42
C ILE A 520 18.03 -0.13 15.68
N GLN A 521 18.98 0.69 16.15
CA GLN A 521 19.74 0.39 17.36
C GLN A 521 18.87 0.47 18.63
N TYR A 522 17.91 1.40 18.68
CA TYR A 522 16.96 1.51 19.78
C TYR A 522 16.06 0.26 19.89
N LEU A 523 15.53 -0.19 18.75
CA LEU A 523 14.65 -1.35 18.64
C LEU A 523 15.33 -2.67 19.05
N LYS A 524 16.60 -2.87 18.66
CA LYS A 524 17.40 -4.03 19.11
C LYS A 524 17.58 -4.12 20.63
N ASN A 525 17.33 -3.02 21.35
CA ASN A 525 17.46 -2.94 22.80
C ASN A 525 16.10 -2.99 23.55
N GLN A 526 14.98 -3.19 22.86
CA GLN A 526 13.63 -3.31 23.45
C GLN A 526 13.20 -4.78 23.58
#